data_AF-A0A7X8HU63-F1
#
_entry.id   AF-A0A7X8HU63-F1
#
_cell.length_a   1.000
_cell.length_b   1.000
_cell.length_c   1.000
_cell.angle_alpha   90.00
_cell.angle_beta   90.00
_cell.angle_gamma   90.00
#
_symmetry.space_group_name_H-M   'P 1'
#
loop_
_entity.id
_entity.type
_entity.pdbx_description
1 polymer ?
#
loop_
_entity_poly.entity_id
_entity_poly.type
_entity_poly.pdbx_seq_one_letter_code
_entity_poly.pdbx_strand_id
1 'polypeptide(L)'
;MDFLSRAEKFFINLTVIILILLLSVQILMRNEKAYNKLKQIEFSVKGLFQEDTAISVFNIEERVEEGFIAIELLQDYSLPQVWLVKNGQRTANFLDGSVRINVKEGDLLLLDCRFSNEVLWFEITELSSNIKNWYTGQVFRIHEEERKLGVVQFYDEL
;
A
#
# COMPACT_ATOMS: atom_id res chain seq x y z
N MET A 1 -48.64 5.40 29.98
CA MET A 1 -47.22 5.57 30.38
C MET A 1 -46.35 4.35 30.07
N ASP A 2 -46.91 3.16 29.81
CA ASP A 2 -46.11 1.94 29.52
C ASP A 2 -45.40 1.89 28.15
N PHE A 3 -45.86 2.68 27.17
CA PHE A 3 -45.26 2.67 25.83
C PHE A 3 -43.89 3.37 25.80
N LEU A 4 -43.74 4.45 26.56
CA LEU A 4 -42.49 5.21 26.67
C LEU A 4 -41.40 4.39 27.38
N SER A 5 -41.74 3.65 28.45
CA SER A 5 -40.78 2.81 29.17
C SER A 5 -40.36 1.57 28.38
N ARG A 6 -41.24 1.02 27.54
CA ARG A 6 -40.89 -0.06 26.58
C ARG A 6 -40.00 0.45 25.45
N ALA A 7 -40.32 1.63 24.90
CA ALA A 7 -39.49 2.26 23.87
C ALA A 7 -38.09 2.59 24.42
N GLU A 8 -38.00 3.14 25.63
CA GLU A 8 -36.74 3.44 26.30
C GLU A 8 -35.86 2.19 26.48
N LYS A 9 -36.44 1.09 26.99
CA LYS A 9 -35.71 -0.19 27.12
C LYS A 9 -35.27 -0.75 25.77
N PHE A 10 -36.06 -0.56 24.72
CA PHE A 10 -35.70 -0.95 23.36
C PHE A 10 -34.50 -0.15 22.85
N PHE A 11 -34.50 1.18 23.01
CA PHE A 11 -33.39 2.04 22.60
C PHE A 11 -32.10 1.75 23.39
N ILE A 12 -32.21 1.49 24.70
CA ILE A 12 -31.06 1.12 25.53
C ILE A 12 -30.46 -0.20 25.04
N ASN A 13 -31.29 -1.22 24.83
CA ASN A 13 -30.81 -2.51 24.31
C ASN A 13 -30.22 -2.38 22.89
N LEU A 14 -30.85 -1.58 22.02
CA LEU A 14 -30.32 -1.31 20.68
C LEU A 14 -28.94 -0.65 20.75
N THR A 15 -28.76 0.32 21.64
CA THR A 15 -27.50 1.03 21.83
C THR A 15 -26.41 0.11 22.33
N VAL A 16 -26.73 -0.77 23.29
CA VAL A 16 -25.79 -1.78 23.79
C VAL A 16 -25.40 -2.77 22.71
N ILE A 17 -26.35 -3.22 21.88
CA ILE A 17 -26.08 -4.11 20.75
C ILE A 17 -25.14 -3.43 19.75
N ILE A 18 -25.39 -2.16 19.40
CA ILE A 18 -24.53 -1.39 18.50
C ILE A 18 -23.12 -1.26 19.07
N LEU A 19 -22.98 -0.97 20.36
CA LEU A 19 -21.68 -0.85 21.03
C LEU A 19 -20.89 -2.17 20.97
N ILE A 20 -21.55 -3.30 21.26
CA ILE A 20 -20.95 -4.64 21.18
C ILE A 20 -20.52 -4.96 19.74
N LEU A 21 -21.33 -4.55 18.76
CA LEU A 21 -21.05 -4.76 17.34
C LEU A 21 -19.82 -3.95 16.88
N LEU A 22 -19.72 -2.69 17.29
CA LEU A 22 -18.54 -1.84 17.02
C LEU A 22 -17.27 -2.42 17.66
N LEU A 23 -17.33 -2.89 18.90
CA LEU A 23 -16.19 -3.52 19.57
C LEU A 23 -15.77 -4.82 18.87
N SER A 24 -16.73 -5.60 18.38
CA SER A 24 -16.47 -6.83 17.64
C SER A 24 -15.75 -6.56 16.32
N VAL A 25 -16.14 -5.49 15.60
CA VAL A 25 -15.44 -5.02 14.39
C VAL A 25 -14.02 -4.58 14.70
N GLN A 26 -13.81 -3.82 15.79
CA GLN A 26 -12.48 -3.39 16.21
C GLN A 26 -11.57 -4.58 16.58
N ILE A 27 -12.11 -5.60 17.25
CA ILE A 27 -11.36 -6.83 17.58
C ILE A 27 -11.01 -7.62 16.32
N LEU A 28 -11.92 -7.68 15.34
CA LEU A 28 -11.69 -8.34 14.06
C LEU A 28 -10.57 -7.64 13.27
N MET A 29 -10.60 -6.31 13.19
CA MET A 29 -9.56 -5.52 12.53
C MET A 29 -8.21 -5.60 13.26
N ARG A 30 -8.20 -5.72 14.58
CA ARG A 30 -6.97 -5.87 15.39
C ARG A 30 -6.27 -7.21 15.17
N ASN A 31 -6.93 -8.21 14.60
CA ASN A 31 -6.33 -9.51 14.32
C ASN A 31 -5.76 -9.53 12.88
N GLU A 32 -4.50 -9.13 12.74
CA GLU A 32 -3.67 -9.12 11.51
C GLU A 32 -3.79 -10.41 10.64
N LYS A 33 -4.25 -11.53 11.24
CA LYS A 33 -4.44 -12.80 10.54
C LYS A 33 -5.61 -12.84 9.56
N ALA A 34 -6.60 -11.95 9.68
CA ALA A 34 -7.71 -11.85 8.73
C ALA A 34 -7.29 -11.11 7.44
N TYR A 35 -6.46 -10.08 7.58
CA TYR A 35 -5.93 -9.30 6.45
C TYR A 35 -5.07 -10.16 5.51
N ASN A 36 -4.20 -11.00 6.09
CA ASN A 36 -3.36 -11.93 5.32
C ASN A 36 -4.16 -12.99 4.54
N LYS A 37 -5.37 -13.36 5.00
CA LYS A 37 -6.25 -14.30 4.30
C LYS A 37 -7.05 -13.64 3.18
N LEU A 38 -7.42 -12.36 3.33
CA LEU A 38 -8.03 -11.57 2.26
C LEU A 38 -7.03 -11.30 1.13
N LYS A 39 -5.77 -11.02 1.48
CA LYS A 39 -4.66 -10.84 0.52
C LYS A 39 -4.42 -12.07 -0.37
N GLN A 40 -4.56 -13.29 0.17
CA GLN A 40 -4.45 -14.53 -0.64
C GLN A 40 -5.61 -14.74 -1.62
N ILE A 41 -6.81 -14.29 -1.26
CA ILE A 41 -8.00 -14.41 -2.12
C ILE A 41 -7.93 -13.41 -3.27
N GLU A 42 -7.46 -12.18 -3.01
CA GLU A 42 -7.28 -11.15 -4.05
C GLU A 42 -6.20 -11.55 -5.09
N PHE A 43 -5.12 -12.20 -4.65
CA PHE A 43 -4.07 -12.72 -5.53
C PHE A 43 -4.58 -13.79 -6.51
N SER A 44 -5.58 -14.57 -6.10
CA SER A 44 -6.19 -15.62 -6.96
C SER A 44 -7.13 -15.04 -8.01
N VAL A 45 -7.67 -13.83 -7.79
CA VAL A 45 -8.59 -13.16 -8.72
C VAL A 45 -7.83 -12.28 -9.72
N LYS A 46 -6.78 -11.56 -9.29
CA LYS A 46 -5.95 -10.73 -10.18
C LYS A 46 -5.12 -11.54 -11.19
N GLY A 47 -4.80 -12.80 -10.89
CA GLY A 47 -4.16 -13.72 -11.83
C GLY A 47 -5.02 -14.16 -13.03
N LEU A 48 -6.32 -13.85 -13.03
CA LEU A 48 -7.25 -14.21 -14.11
C LEU A 48 -7.56 -13.07 -15.09
N PHE A 49 -7.05 -11.85 -14.85
CA PHE A 49 -7.32 -10.66 -15.67
C PHE A 49 -6.09 -10.13 -16.44
N GLN A 50 -4.98 -10.88 -16.50
CA GLN A 50 -3.90 -10.59 -17.45
C GLN A 50 -4.32 -11.09 -18.84
N GLU A 51 -5.13 -10.28 -19.53
CA GLU A 51 -5.33 -10.42 -20.96
C GLU A 51 -4.05 -9.96 -21.69
N ASP A 52 -3.42 -10.93 -22.35
CA ASP A 52 -2.36 -10.75 -23.33
C ASP A 52 -2.73 -9.65 -24.35
N THR A 53 -2.01 -8.52 -24.32
CA THR A 53 -2.02 -7.55 -25.42
C THR A 53 -0.60 -7.20 -25.88
N ALA A 54 -0.15 -8.01 -26.84
CA ALA A 54 0.64 -7.70 -28.03
C ALA A 54 1.86 -6.73 -27.96
N ILE A 55 3.04 -7.36 -28.00
CA ILE A 55 4.33 -7.06 -28.68
C ILE A 55 4.43 -5.75 -29.50
N SER A 56 5.48 -4.96 -29.25
CA SER A 56 6.08 -4.02 -30.22
C SER A 56 7.62 -4.07 -30.22
N VAL A 57 8.15 -4.66 -31.29
CA VAL A 57 9.35 -4.37 -32.11
C VAL A 57 10.70 -4.01 -31.46
N PHE A 58 11.69 -4.87 -31.79
CA PHE A 58 13.14 -4.79 -31.59
C PHE A 58 13.79 -3.39 -31.71
N ASN A 59 14.59 -3.04 -30.70
CA ASN A 59 15.80 -2.22 -30.84
C ASN A 59 16.94 -2.92 -30.08
N ILE A 60 18.10 -3.02 -30.72
CA ILE A 60 19.34 -3.57 -30.13
C ILE A 60 19.97 -2.42 -29.35
N GLU A 61 19.80 -2.37 -28.03
CA GLU A 61 20.53 -1.47 -27.13
C GLU A 61 20.35 -2.01 -25.71
N GLU A 62 21.44 -2.01 -24.93
CA GLU A 62 21.61 -2.48 -23.53
C GLU A 62 20.37 -3.10 -22.88
N ARG A 63 20.47 -4.35 -22.42
CA ARG A 63 19.49 -4.94 -21.47
C ARG A 63 19.42 -4.03 -20.25
N VAL A 64 18.55 -3.03 -20.30
CA VAL A 64 18.21 -2.22 -19.15
C VAL A 64 17.46 -3.16 -18.25
N GLU A 65 18.08 -3.57 -17.15
CA GLU A 65 17.39 -4.35 -16.15
C GLU A 65 16.21 -3.53 -15.64
N GLU A 66 15.01 -3.98 -15.99
CA GLU A 66 13.76 -3.41 -15.52
C GLU A 66 13.26 -4.26 -14.36
N GLY A 67 12.68 -3.59 -13.37
CA GLY A 67 12.03 -4.20 -12.23
C GLY A 67 10.81 -3.39 -11.82
N PHE A 68 10.11 -3.87 -10.81
CA PHE A 68 9.03 -3.14 -10.17
C PHE A 68 9.20 -3.13 -8.66
N ILE A 69 8.64 -2.10 -8.03
CA ILE A 69 8.50 -1.99 -6.58
C ILE A 69 7.06 -1.59 -6.28
N ALA A 70 6.44 -2.29 -5.34
CA ALA A 70 5.16 -1.95 -4.75
C ALA A 70 5.39 -1.48 -3.31
N ILE A 71 4.84 -0.30 -2.99
CA ILE A 71 4.92 0.33 -1.68
C ILE A 71 3.49 0.55 -1.19
N GLU A 72 3.19 0.10 0.01
CA GLU A 72 1.89 0.26 0.67
C GLU A 72 2.04 1.21 1.86
N LEU A 73 1.04 2.06 2.05
CA LEU A 73 0.87 2.90 3.24
C LEU A 73 0.20 2.03 4.32
N LEU A 74 0.81 1.90 5.49
CA LEU A 74 0.26 1.07 6.57
C LEU A 74 -0.93 1.72 7.29
N GLN A 75 -1.23 2.98 7.02
CA GLN A 75 -2.43 3.63 7.51
C GLN A 75 -3.66 3.24 6.68
N ASP A 76 -4.78 2.98 7.35
CA ASP A 76 -6.05 2.55 6.74
C ASP A 76 -6.80 3.68 5.97
N TYR A 77 -6.10 4.73 5.52
CA TYR A 77 -6.71 5.86 4.83
C TYR A 77 -5.88 6.31 3.62
N SER A 78 -6.59 6.82 2.60
CA SER A 78 -6.01 7.35 1.37
C SER A 78 -5.28 8.68 1.60
N LEU A 79 -4.08 8.82 1.03
CA LEU A 79 -3.28 10.04 1.09
C LEU A 79 -2.89 10.53 -0.31
N PRO A 80 -3.83 11.15 -1.07
CA PRO A 80 -3.54 11.68 -2.40
C PRO A 80 -2.48 12.79 -2.44
N GLN A 81 -2.22 13.42 -1.29
CA GLN A 81 -1.19 14.45 -1.13
C GLN A 81 0.22 13.89 -0.93
N VAL A 82 0.36 12.59 -0.69
CA VAL A 82 1.66 11.92 -0.57
C VAL A 82 2.03 11.36 -1.94
N TRP A 83 3.25 11.67 -2.37
CA TRP A 83 3.73 11.31 -3.70
C TRP A 83 5.00 10.47 -3.64
N LEU A 84 5.04 9.45 -4.49
CA LEU A 84 6.28 8.78 -4.86
C LEU A 84 6.93 9.56 -6.01
N VAL A 85 8.15 10.02 -5.75
CA VAL A 85 8.95 10.82 -6.68
C VAL A 85 10.07 9.93 -7.22
N LYS A 86 10.13 9.82 -8.55
CA LYS A 86 11.17 9.08 -9.26
C LYS A 86 11.98 10.06 -10.10
N ASN A 87 13.30 10.10 -9.90
CA ASN A 87 14.20 11.02 -10.61
C ASN A 87 13.75 12.50 -10.56
N GLY A 88 13.17 12.92 -9.43
CA GLY A 88 12.65 14.28 -9.26
C GLY A 88 11.24 14.52 -9.82
N GLN A 89 10.62 13.54 -10.49
CA GLN A 89 9.26 13.64 -11.02
C GLN A 89 8.26 12.88 -10.16
N ARG A 90 7.18 13.55 -9.75
CA ARG A 90 6.02 12.92 -9.11
C ARG A 90 5.38 11.92 -10.08
N THR A 91 5.54 10.64 -9.76
CA THR A 91 5.17 9.54 -10.67
C THR A 91 3.85 8.88 -10.26
N ALA A 92 3.63 8.73 -8.96
CA ALA A 92 2.42 8.12 -8.41
C ALA A 92 2.10 8.70 -7.02
N ASN A 93 0.86 8.55 -6.58
CA ASN A 93 0.39 9.00 -5.27
C ASN A 93 -0.31 7.87 -4.52
N PHE A 94 -0.46 8.03 -3.20
CA PHE A 94 -1.08 7.02 -2.34
C PHE A 94 -2.59 7.23 -2.19
N LEU A 95 -3.28 7.57 -3.29
CA LEU A 95 -4.74 7.69 -3.30
C LEU A 95 -5.41 6.37 -2.93
N ASP A 96 -4.90 5.25 -3.44
CA ASP A 96 -5.43 3.91 -3.14
C ASP A 96 -4.70 3.23 -1.97
N GLY A 97 -3.93 3.98 -1.18
CA GLY A 97 -3.11 3.45 -0.08
C GLY A 97 -1.90 2.63 -0.54
N SER A 98 -1.75 2.36 -1.84
CA SER A 98 -0.60 1.64 -2.39
C SER A 98 -0.17 2.21 -3.73
N VAL A 99 1.10 2.01 -4.06
CA VAL A 99 1.71 2.46 -5.31
C VAL A 99 2.58 1.34 -5.85
N ARG A 100 2.42 1.03 -7.14
CA ARG A 100 3.32 0.13 -7.88
C ARG A 100 3.96 0.89 -9.03
N ILE A 101 5.29 0.89 -9.07
CA ILE A 101 6.05 1.56 -10.13
C ILE A 101 7.08 0.62 -10.76
N ASN A 102 7.34 0.85 -12.04
CA ASN A 102 8.48 0.25 -12.74
C ASN A 102 9.73 1.10 -12.51
N VAL A 103 10.85 0.43 -12.23
CA VAL A 103 12.14 1.00 -11.89
C VAL A 103 13.24 0.44 -12.79
N LYS A 104 14.26 1.26 -13.01
CA LYS A 104 15.47 0.93 -13.79
C LYS A 104 16.72 1.14 -12.94
N GLU A 105 17.83 0.54 -13.35
CA GLU A 105 19.10 0.67 -12.64
C GLU A 105 19.45 2.16 -12.51
N GLY A 106 19.79 2.61 -11.31
CA GLY A 106 20.13 4.01 -11.06
C GLY A 106 18.94 4.97 -10.83
N ASP A 107 17.68 4.50 -10.92
CA ASP A 107 16.52 5.34 -10.61
C ASP A 107 16.55 5.78 -9.13
N LEU A 108 16.42 7.09 -8.89
CA LEU A 108 16.35 7.67 -7.55
C LEU A 108 14.90 7.73 -7.07
N LEU A 109 14.61 7.09 -5.94
CA LEU A 109 13.28 7.10 -5.32
C LEU A 109 13.24 7.98 -4.08
N LEU A 110 12.20 8.81 -3.98
CA LEU A 110 11.89 9.64 -2.82
C LEU A 110 10.38 9.59 -2.50
N LEU A 111 10.05 9.76 -1.23
CA LEU A 111 8.68 9.95 -0.76
C LEU A 111 8.50 11.40 -0.32
N ASP A 112 7.59 12.12 -0.98
CA ASP A 112 7.21 13.49 -0.64
C ASP A 112 6.02 13.45 0.32
N CYS A 113 6.31 13.61 1.62
CA CYS A 113 5.33 13.60 2.70
C CYS A 113 5.11 14.99 3.33
N ARG A 114 5.60 16.07 2.69
CA ARG A 114 5.58 17.44 3.25
C ARG A 114 4.18 17.98 3.52
N PHE A 115 3.16 17.41 2.88
CA PHE A 115 1.76 17.82 3.01
C PHE A 115 0.97 16.96 4.01
N SER A 116 1.64 16.06 4.74
CA SER A 116 1.04 15.23 5.79
C SER A 116 1.61 15.60 7.14
N ASN A 117 0.75 15.99 8.07
CA ASN A 117 1.15 16.37 9.43
C ASN A 117 1.26 15.17 10.39
N GLU A 118 1.10 13.96 9.87
CA GLU A 118 1.15 12.72 10.63
C GLU A 118 2.41 11.92 10.28
N VAL A 119 2.86 11.10 11.23
CA VAL A 119 3.92 10.13 11.00
C VAL A 119 3.38 9.03 10.08
N LEU A 120 3.96 8.92 8.89
CA LEU A 120 3.58 7.95 7.87
C LEU A 120 4.49 6.73 7.89
N TRP A 121 3.90 5.56 7.65
CA TRP A 121 4.62 4.28 7.62
C TRP A 121 4.38 3.63 6.26
N PHE A 122 5.47 3.34 5.55
CA PHE A 122 5.43 2.76 4.21
C PHE A 122 6.12 1.40 4.23
N GLU A 123 5.48 0.37 3.72
CA GLU A 123 6.04 -0.98 3.59
C GLU A 123 6.30 -1.30 2.12
N ILE A 124 7.47 -1.85 1.80
CA ILE A 124 7.69 -2.50 0.51
C ILE A 124 7.00 -3.86 0.54
N THR A 125 5.89 -3.99 -0.17
CA THR A 125 5.06 -5.21 -0.13
C THR A 125 5.40 -6.19 -1.24
N GLU A 126 5.92 -5.69 -2.36
CA GLU A 126 6.43 -6.50 -3.46
C GLU A 126 7.61 -5.79 -4.12
N LEU A 127 8.59 -6.55 -4.59
CA LEU A 127 9.64 -6.04 -5.47
C LEU A 127 10.12 -7.16 -6.41
N SER A 128 10.72 -6.79 -7.53
CA SER A 128 11.36 -7.76 -8.42
C SER A 128 12.60 -8.39 -7.77
N SER A 129 12.77 -9.70 -7.94
CA SER A 129 13.83 -10.47 -7.29
C SER A 129 15.25 -10.07 -7.68
N ASN A 130 15.41 -9.33 -8.78
CA ASN A 130 16.68 -8.78 -9.23
C ASN A 130 17.09 -7.51 -8.46
N ILE A 131 16.22 -6.89 -7.67
CA ILE A 131 16.55 -5.68 -6.89
C ILE A 131 17.29 -6.06 -5.60
N LYS A 132 18.43 -5.42 -5.36
CA LYS A 132 19.41 -5.77 -4.31
C LYS A 132 19.30 -4.95 -3.03
N ASN A 133 18.96 -3.67 -3.16
CA ASN A 133 19.07 -2.66 -2.12
C ASN A 133 17.86 -2.59 -1.17
N TRP A 134 16.77 -3.29 -1.51
CA TRP A 134 15.54 -3.35 -0.72
C TRP A 134 15.03 -4.79 -0.62
N TYR A 135 14.15 -5.04 0.35
CA TYR A 135 13.54 -6.34 0.57
C TYR A 135 12.06 -6.20 0.96
N THR A 136 11.29 -7.27 0.72
CA THR A 136 9.86 -7.31 1.03
C THR A 136 9.66 -7.29 2.55
N GLY A 137 8.73 -6.47 3.03
CA GLY A 137 8.50 -6.21 4.45
C GLY A 137 9.36 -5.09 5.04
N GLN A 138 10.20 -4.43 4.22
CA GLN A 138 10.96 -3.27 4.67
C GLN A 138 10.03 -2.08 4.93
N VAL A 139 10.16 -1.46 6.11
CA VAL A 139 9.32 -0.33 6.53
C VAL A 139 10.10 0.97 6.62
N PHE A 140 9.53 2.05 6.09
CA PHE A 140 10.02 3.42 6.20
C PHE A 140 9.07 4.26 7.03
N ARG A 141 9.60 4.91 8.06
CA ARG A 141 8.87 5.87 8.89
C ARG A 141 9.25 7.29 8.47
N ILE A 142 8.28 8.11 8.08
CA ILE A 142 8.52 9.47 7.55
C ILE A 142 7.61 10.46 8.25
N HIS A 143 8.10 11.66 8.53
CA HIS A 143 7.33 12.71 9.20
C HIS A 143 7.58 14.07 8.56
N GLU A 144 6.56 14.64 7.93
CA GLU A 144 6.55 16.02 7.41
C GLU A 144 7.76 16.40 6.52
N GLU A 145 8.37 15.43 5.85
CA GLU A 145 9.60 15.62 5.07
C GLU A 145 9.53 14.98 3.69
N GLU A 146 10.45 15.40 2.82
CA GLU A 146 10.77 14.66 1.60
C GLU A 146 11.93 13.71 1.92
N ARG A 147 11.66 12.41 1.97
CA ARG A 147 12.67 11.41 2.33
C ARG A 147 13.18 10.68 1.10
N LYS A 148 14.49 10.74 0.90
CA LYS A 148 15.19 9.89 -0.08
C LYS A 148 15.18 8.43 0.41
N LEU A 149 14.59 7.54 -0.39
CA LEU A 149 14.59 6.10 -0.11
C LEU A 149 15.91 5.45 -0.54
N GLY A 150 16.44 5.88 -1.68
CA GLY A 150 17.69 5.35 -2.23
C GLY A 150 17.69 5.34 -3.75
N VAL A 151 18.80 4.86 -4.30
CA VAL A 151 18.98 4.63 -5.73
C VAL A 151 18.79 3.15 -6.00
N VAL A 152 17.96 2.80 -6.97
CA VAL A 152 17.69 1.41 -7.40
C VAL A 152 18.99 0.76 -7.83
N GLN A 153 19.25 -0.43 -7.28
CA GLN A 153 20.40 -1.28 -7.61
C GLN A 153 19.92 -2.69 -7.86
N PHE A 154 20.28 -3.26 -8.99
CA PHE A 154 20.05 -4.65 -9.34
C PHE A 154 21.26 -5.53 -8.98
N TYR A 155 21.07 -6.84 -8.96
CA TYR A 155 22.16 -7.82 -8.87
C TYR A 155 22.88 -7.92 -10.21
N ASP A 156 24.21 -7.94 -10.19
CA ASP A 156 24.99 -8.23 -11.39
C ASP A 156 24.58 -9.61 -11.96
N GLU A 157 24.34 -9.71 -13.28
CA GLU A 157 24.09 -10.99 -13.95
C GLU A 157 25.25 -11.97 -13.63
N LEU A 158 24.93 -13.15 -13.08
CA LEU A 158 25.88 -14.24 -12.77
C LEU A 158 26.35 -14.98 -14.03
#